data_AF-A0A6B9FC93-F1
#
_entry.id   AF-A0A6B9FC93-F1
#
_cell.length_a   1.000
_cell.length_b   1.000
_cell.length_c   1.000
_cell.angle_alpha   90.00
_cell.angle_beta   90.00
_cell.angle_gamma   90.00
#
_symmetry.space_group_name_H-M   'P 1'
#
loop_
_entity.id
_entity.type
_entity.pdbx_description
1 polymer ?
#
loop_
_entity_poly.entity_id
_entity_poly.type
_entity_poly.pdbx_seq_one_letter_code
_entity_poly.pdbx_strand_id
1 'polypeptide(L)'
;MVGSRTATAAVGLVASLALSVAAWYYFETLLVFLLLPFVPVLLRGSDDPPADECPACGFVTRDPAVDYCPRDGTRLEPRADDG
;
A
#
# COMPACT_ATOMS: atom_id res chain seq x y z
N MET A 1 -24.93 46.04 23.99
CA MET A 1 -25.07 46.05 22.52
C MET A 1 -24.21 44.94 21.94
N VAL A 2 -24.74 43.71 21.84
CA VAL A 2 -24.13 42.65 21.02
C VAL A 2 -24.39 43.08 19.58
N GLY A 3 -23.41 43.79 19.01
CA GLY A 3 -23.55 44.46 17.73
C GLY A 3 -23.61 43.48 16.57
N SER A 4 -24.16 43.90 15.44
CA SER A 4 -24.16 43.20 14.15
C SER A 4 -22.83 42.48 13.80
N ARG A 5 -21.71 42.99 14.32
CA ARG A 5 -20.35 42.45 14.20
C ARG A 5 -20.16 41.06 14.84
N THR A 6 -20.77 40.82 16.01
CA THR A 6 -20.67 39.50 16.67
C THR A 6 -21.62 38.49 16.04
N ALA A 7 -22.74 38.95 15.46
CA ALA A 7 -23.66 38.10 14.73
C ALA A 7 -23.02 37.58 13.42
N THR A 8 -22.35 38.43 12.65
CA THR A 8 -21.63 38.00 11.45
C THR A 8 -20.46 37.07 11.77
N ALA A 9 -19.73 37.34 12.86
CA ALA A 9 -18.66 36.43 13.32
C ALA A 9 -19.20 35.04 13.71
N ALA A 10 -20.33 34.99 14.43
CA ALA A 10 -20.97 33.73 14.80
C ALA A 10 -21.48 32.96 13.57
N VAL A 11 -22.11 33.66 12.62
CA VAL A 11 -22.57 33.04 11.35
C VAL A 11 -21.38 32.48 10.57
N GLY A 12 -20.29 33.23 10.45
CA GLY A 12 -19.07 32.77 9.79
C GLY A 12 -18.49 31.52 10.45
N LEU A 13 -18.45 31.50 11.78
CA LEU A 13 -17.95 30.34 12.55
C LEU A 13 -18.84 29.11 12.33
N VAL A 14 -20.16 29.26 12.43
CA VAL A 14 -21.09 28.15 12.21
C VAL A 14 -21.03 27.64 10.78
N ALA A 15 -20.93 28.54 9.79
CA ALA A 15 -20.79 28.18 8.38
C ALA A 15 -19.46 27.44 8.12
N SER A 16 -18.36 27.93 8.68
CA SER A 16 -17.05 27.26 8.62
C SER A 16 -17.13 25.84 9.20
N LEU A 17 -17.73 25.70 10.38
CA LEU A 17 -17.84 24.40 11.07
C LEU A 17 -18.73 23.43 10.28
N ALA A 18 -19.86 23.90 9.74
CA ALA A 18 -20.74 23.11 8.89
C ALA A 18 -20.04 22.65 7.60
N LEU A 19 -19.28 23.52 6.95
CA LEU A 19 -18.49 23.16 5.76
C LEU A 19 -17.41 22.13 6.08
N SER A 20 -16.72 22.27 7.21
CA SER A 20 -15.72 21.27 7.65
C SER A 20 -16.34 19.90 7.90
N VAL A 21 -17.50 19.83 8.56
CA VAL A 21 -18.22 18.56 8.80
C VAL A 21 -18.72 17.96 7.49
N ALA A 22 -19.29 18.77 6.59
CA ALA A 22 -19.72 18.32 5.27
C ALA A 22 -18.53 17.80 4.46
N ALA A 23 -17.42 18.52 4.44
CA ALA A 23 -16.20 18.09 3.78
C ALA A 23 -15.70 16.75 4.35
N TRP A 24 -15.66 16.59 5.68
CA TRP A 24 -15.28 15.33 6.32
C TRP A 24 -16.17 14.16 5.86
N TYR A 25 -17.50 14.32 5.90
CA TYR A 25 -18.46 13.27 5.52
C TYR A 25 -18.36 12.89 4.03
N TYR A 26 -18.18 13.86 3.13
CA TYR A 26 -18.06 13.61 1.69
C TYR A 26 -16.67 13.09 1.30
N PHE A 27 -15.59 13.67 1.85
CA PHE A 27 -14.22 13.28 1.50
C PHE A 27 -13.83 11.93 2.08
N GLU A 28 -14.40 11.49 3.20
CA GLU A 28 -14.10 10.14 3.71
C GLU A 28 -14.42 9.08 2.65
N THR A 29 -15.58 9.21 2.01
CA THR A 29 -15.99 8.31 0.93
C THR A 29 -15.11 8.49 -0.32
N LEU A 30 -14.77 9.73 -0.69
CA LEU A 30 -13.91 9.98 -1.85
C LEU A 30 -12.49 9.42 -1.68
N LEU A 31 -11.92 9.50 -0.49
CA LEU A 31 -10.59 8.93 -0.20
C LEU A 31 -10.64 7.40 -0.28
N VAL A 32 -11.71 6.77 0.21
CA VAL A 32 -11.90 5.33 0.06
C VAL A 32 -12.00 4.95 -1.42
N PHE A 33 -12.81 5.64 -2.23
CA PHE A 33 -12.92 5.37 -3.67
C PHE A 33 -11.61 5.66 -4.44
N LEU A 34 -10.86 6.67 -4.02
CA LEU A 34 -9.55 7.00 -4.59
C LEU A 34 -8.52 5.91 -4.29
N LEU A 35 -8.53 5.36 -3.08
CA LEU A 35 -7.58 4.34 -2.62
C LEU A 35 -8.01 2.90 -2.99
N LEU A 36 -9.30 2.64 -3.18
CA LEU A 36 -9.86 1.34 -3.57
C LEU A 36 -9.13 0.68 -4.76
N PRO A 37 -8.84 1.39 -5.88
CA PRO A 37 -8.09 0.79 -6.99
C PRO A 37 -6.64 0.46 -6.65
N PHE A 38 -6.07 1.05 -5.61
CA PHE A 38 -4.69 0.83 -5.18
C PHE A 38 -4.55 -0.26 -4.10
N VAL A 39 -5.66 -0.69 -3.46
CA VAL A 39 -5.69 -1.84 -2.55
C VAL A 39 -4.96 -3.08 -3.12
N PRO A 40 -5.20 -3.54 -4.36
CA PRO A 40 -4.49 -4.71 -4.90
C PRO A 40 -2.97 -4.51 -5.02
N VAL A 41 -2.49 -3.28 -5.20
CA VAL A 41 -1.05 -2.96 -5.27
C VAL A 41 -0.43 -2.96 -3.89
N LEU A 42 -1.13 -2.39 -2.90
CA LEU A 42 -0.69 -2.36 -1.50
C LEU A 42 -0.61 -3.77 -0.89
N LEU A 43 -1.43 -4.70 -1.36
CA LEU A 43 -1.44 -6.10 -0.90
C LEU A 43 -0.43 -6.99 -1.66
N ARG A 44 0.17 -6.53 -2.75
CA ARG A 44 1.08 -7.34 -3.59
C ARG A 44 2.52 -7.42 -3.08
N GLY A 45 2.86 -6.71 -2.00
CA GLY A 45 4.21 -6.61 -1.46
C GLY A 45 4.82 -7.91 -0.91
N SER A 46 4.07 -9.02 -0.91
CA SER A 46 4.51 -10.31 -0.37
C SER A 46 4.60 -11.44 -1.40
N ASP A 47 4.27 -11.21 -2.67
CA ASP A 47 4.39 -12.21 -3.74
C ASP A 47 5.77 -12.14 -4.44
N ASP A 48 6.84 -11.96 -3.66
CA ASP A 48 8.18 -12.22 -4.21
C ASP A 48 8.24 -13.71 -4.54
N PRO A 49 8.63 -14.11 -5.77
CA PRO A 49 8.79 -15.51 -6.11
C PRO A 49 9.78 -16.15 -5.11
N PRO A 50 9.50 -17.38 -4.62
CA PRO A 50 10.44 -18.08 -3.77
C PRO A 50 11.81 -18.16 -4.48
N ALA A 51 12.87 -17.89 -3.73
CA ALA A 51 14.22 -17.99 -4.28
C ALA A 51 14.60 -19.47 -4.39
N ASP A 52 15.16 -19.87 -5.53
CA ASP A 52 15.71 -21.20 -5.74
C ASP A 52 17.23 -21.18 -5.50
N GLU A 53 17.76 -22.26 -4.93
CA GLU A 53 19.16 -22.41 -4.53
C GLU A 53 19.78 -23.70 -5.08
N CYS A 54 21.06 -23.66 -5.44
CA CYS A 54 21.85 -24.83 -5.79
C CYS A 54 22.45 -25.49 -4.54
N PRO A 55 22.13 -26.76 -4.24
CA PRO A 55 22.65 -27.46 -3.04
C PRO A 55 24.15 -27.78 -3.11
N ALA A 56 24.77 -27.71 -4.30
CA ALA A 56 26.17 -28.06 -4.49
C ALA A 56 27.13 -26.87 -4.34
N CYS A 57 26.75 -25.69 -4.87
CA CYS A 57 27.63 -24.50 -4.88
C CYS A 57 27.02 -23.24 -4.23
N GLY A 58 25.77 -23.29 -3.76
CA GLY A 58 25.11 -22.17 -3.07
C GLY A 58 24.70 -21.00 -3.97
N PHE A 59 24.57 -21.23 -5.28
CA PHE A 59 24.03 -20.22 -6.20
C PHE A 59 22.54 -20.01 -5.93
N VAL A 60 22.10 -18.75 -5.80
CA VAL A 60 20.70 -18.38 -5.52
C VAL A 60 20.15 -17.50 -6.64
N THR A 61 18.92 -17.75 -7.06
CA THR A 61 18.20 -16.94 -8.06
C THR A 61 16.71 -16.85 -7.74
N ARG A 62 16.04 -15.83 -8.26
CA ARG A 62 14.57 -15.68 -8.25
C ARG A 62 13.98 -15.73 -9.67
N ASP A 63 14.82 -16.00 -10.67
CA ASP A 63 14.41 -16.06 -12.07
C ASP A 63 13.81 -17.43 -12.39
N PRO A 64 12.48 -17.53 -12.66
CA PRO A 64 11.83 -18.80 -12.96
C PRO A 64 12.25 -19.39 -14.32
N ALA A 65 13.01 -18.66 -15.15
CA ALA A 65 13.58 -19.20 -16.38
C ALA A 65 14.83 -20.05 -16.15
N VAL A 66 15.35 -20.10 -14.92
CA VAL A 66 16.62 -20.77 -14.59
C VAL A 66 16.33 -21.99 -13.70
N ASP A 67 16.14 -23.16 -14.32
CA ASP A 67 15.92 -24.43 -13.59
C ASP A 67 17.22 -25.11 -13.11
N TYR A 68 18.36 -24.73 -13.70
CA TYR A 68 19.67 -25.36 -13.48
C TYR A 68 20.76 -24.35 -13.15
N CYS A 69 21.71 -24.76 -12.32
CA CYS A 69 22.83 -23.93 -11.94
C CYS A 69 23.77 -23.64 -13.13
N PRO A 70 24.08 -22.37 -13.42
CA PRO A 70 25.02 -22.01 -14.49
C PRO A 70 26.46 -22.46 -14.27
N ARG A 71 26.82 -22.87 -13.04
CA ARG A 71 28.19 -23.23 -12.66
C ARG A 71 28.46 -24.73 -12.77
N ASP A 72 27.54 -25.55 -12.27
CA ASP A 72 27.72 -26.99 -12.13
C ASP A 72 26.62 -27.83 -12.82
N GLY A 73 25.57 -27.19 -13.33
CA GLY A 73 24.45 -27.88 -13.99
C GLY A 73 23.49 -28.60 -13.04
N THR A 74 23.67 -28.46 -11.72
CA THR A 74 22.77 -29.06 -10.72
C THR A 74 21.39 -28.41 -10.81
N ARG A 75 20.32 -29.20 -10.61
CA ARG A 75 18.96 -28.66 -10.54
C ARG A 75 18.83 -27.76 -9.31
N LEU A 76 18.22 -26.60 -9.47
CA LEU A 76 17.93 -25.74 -8.33
C LEU A 76 16.76 -26.30 -7.52
N GLU A 77 16.80 -26.06 -6.22
CA GLU A 77 15.78 -26.48 -5.26
C GLU A 77 15.20 -25.25 -4.58
N PRO A 78 13.90 -25.23 -4.24
CA PRO A 78 13.32 -24.12 -3.49
C PRO A 78 14.10 -23.91 -2.20
N ARG A 79 14.60 -22.69 -1.97
CA ARG A 79 15.25 -22.36 -0.72
C ARG A 79 14.19 -22.46 0.37
N ALA A 80 14.35 -23.41 1.27
CA ALA A 80 13.55 -23.47 2.48
C ALA A 80 13.86 -22.23 3.31
N ASP A 81 12.96 -21.25 3.31
CA ASP A 81 12.96 -20.20 4.31
C ASP A 81 12.58 -20.87 5.64
N ASP A 82 13.60 -21.21 6.43
CA ASP A 82 13.45 -21.47 7.86
C ASP A 82 13.00 -20.14 8.49
N GLY A 83 11.69 -19.98 8.67
CA GLY A 83 11.04 -18.77 9.18
C GLY A 83 11.50 -18.31 10.56
#